data_AF-A0A0T6AWA5-F1
#
_entry.id   AF-A0A0T6AWA5-F1
#
_cell.length_a   1.000
_cell.length_b   1.000
_cell.length_c   1.000
_cell.angle_alpha   90.00
_cell.angle_beta   90.00
_cell.angle_gamma   90.00
#
_symmetry.space_group_name_H-M   'P 1'
#
loop_
_entity.id
_entity.type
_entity.pdbx_description
1 polymer ?
#
loop_
_entity_poly.entity_id
_entity_poly.type
_entity_poly.pdbx_seq_one_letter_code
_entity_poly.pdbx_strand_id
1 'polypeptide(L)'
;MSIPKLQKEDPYAKFIPYVFGGRLHSEYELEGLHFHWGDTNSYGSEHILNDIRYPLEMHIVHRNRKYESVAEALNHPDGLTVLGFFFQIREKENKNLASIVRNLWHVHDVDSATNLNETFTLASLLPAVEEMERFYTYKGSLTTPPCSEAVTWILFPDPLPISVYQMNKFRHLASDSNDTPLINNYRHLQSIGSRRVFVRKMKPKDTPRNNDTIFFDKWDWLMKKH
;
A
#
# COMPACT_ATOMS: atom_id res chain seq x y z
N MET A 1 2.87 -10.20 -8.38
CA MET A 1 2.23 -9.25 -9.31
C MET A 1 2.67 -7.83 -8.96
N SER A 2 3.23 -7.10 -9.93
CA SER A 2 3.67 -5.72 -9.78
C SER A 2 3.31 -4.90 -11.02
N ILE A 3 3.02 -3.62 -10.83
CA ILE A 3 2.83 -2.64 -11.90
C ILE A 3 3.98 -1.63 -11.79
N PRO A 4 5.00 -1.70 -12.67
CA PRO A 4 6.12 -0.77 -12.64
C PRO A 4 5.67 0.63 -13.08
N LYS A 5 6.46 1.65 -12.74
CA LYS A 5 6.32 2.97 -13.36
C LYS A 5 6.52 2.88 -14.89
N LEU A 6 6.01 3.89 -15.59
CA LEU A 6 6.26 4.04 -17.03
C LEU A 6 7.77 4.12 -17.31
N GLN A 7 8.19 3.45 -18.38
CA GLN A 7 9.58 3.49 -18.86
C GLN A 7 9.91 4.87 -19.42
N LYS A 8 11.19 5.25 -19.44
CA LYS A 8 11.61 6.61 -19.84
C LYS A 8 11.23 6.96 -21.28
N GLU A 9 11.09 5.94 -22.13
CA GLU A 9 10.76 6.04 -23.54
C GLU A 9 9.25 6.23 -23.77
N ASP A 10 8.41 6.04 -22.74
CA ASP A 10 6.96 6.22 -22.85
C ASP A 10 6.63 7.72 -23.04
N PRO A 11 5.78 8.08 -24.03
CA PRO A 11 5.44 9.49 -24.29
C PRO A 11 4.79 10.21 -23.10
N TYR A 12 4.20 9.46 -22.16
CA TYR A 12 3.58 9.99 -20.93
C TYR A 12 4.51 9.96 -19.72
N ALA A 13 5.75 9.44 -19.84
CA ALA A 13 6.72 9.41 -18.74
C ALA A 13 7.28 10.79 -18.35
N LYS A 14 6.88 11.86 -19.04
CA LYS A 14 7.29 13.25 -18.73
C LYS A 14 6.91 13.70 -17.32
N PHE A 15 5.89 13.09 -16.71
CA PHE A 15 5.43 13.44 -15.37
C PHE A 15 5.33 12.18 -14.50
N ILE A 16 6.42 11.86 -13.80
CA ILE A 16 6.42 10.78 -12.81
C ILE A 16 5.75 11.29 -11.52
N PRO A 17 4.66 10.64 -11.04
CA PRO A 17 4.04 11.00 -9.77
C PRO A 17 5.05 10.96 -8.62
N TYR A 18 4.92 11.86 -7.66
CA TYR A 18 5.79 11.91 -6.49
C TYR A 18 5.01 12.33 -5.24
N VAL A 19 5.58 12.04 -4.08
CA VAL A 19 5.02 12.40 -2.76
C VAL A 19 6.02 13.22 -1.96
N PHE A 20 5.49 14.10 -1.12
CA PHE A 20 6.25 14.96 -0.22
C PHE A 20 5.37 15.32 1.00
N GLY A 21 5.94 15.94 2.02
CA GLY A 21 5.22 16.28 3.25
C GLY A 21 5.02 15.05 4.16
N GLY A 22 4.06 15.09 5.09
CA GLY A 22 3.76 13.94 5.95
C GLY A 22 4.94 13.43 6.81
N ARG A 23 5.84 14.32 7.23
CA ARG A 23 7.15 14.06 7.88
C ARG A 23 8.29 13.58 6.96
N LEU A 24 8.08 13.53 5.65
CA LEU A 24 9.14 13.37 4.67
C LEU A 24 9.91 14.69 4.53
N HIS A 25 11.24 14.61 4.47
CA HIS A 25 12.14 15.76 4.32
C HIS A 25 12.62 15.96 2.88
N SER A 26 12.14 15.14 1.95
CA SER A 26 12.51 15.13 0.54
C SER A 26 11.30 14.76 -0.30
N GLU A 27 11.45 14.88 -1.62
CA GLU A 27 10.48 14.40 -2.59
C GLU A 27 10.81 12.96 -2.99
N TYR A 28 9.79 12.12 -3.06
CA TYR A 28 9.92 10.71 -3.40
C TYR A 28 9.11 10.39 -4.64
N GLU A 29 9.76 9.99 -5.73
CA GLU A 29 9.10 9.68 -6.99
C GLU A 29 8.69 8.21 -7.10
N LEU A 30 7.56 7.96 -7.77
CA LEU A 30 6.98 6.65 -7.96
C LEU A 30 7.96 5.71 -8.66
N GLU A 31 8.09 4.49 -8.15
CA GLU A 31 8.79 3.36 -8.79
C GLU A 31 7.83 2.28 -9.29
N GLY A 32 6.68 2.15 -8.64
CA GLY A 32 5.63 1.22 -9.02
C GLY A 32 4.73 0.88 -7.84
N LEU A 33 3.85 -0.08 -8.05
CA LEU A 33 3.01 -0.64 -7.01
C LEU A 33 2.92 -2.16 -7.11
N HIS A 34 2.56 -2.80 -6.02
CA HIS A 34 2.32 -4.24 -5.95
C HIS A 34 1.35 -4.56 -4.82
N PHE A 35 0.95 -5.82 -4.75
CA PHE A 35 -0.05 -6.31 -3.81
C PHE A 35 0.45 -7.53 -3.04
N HIS A 36 0.01 -7.64 -1.79
CA HIS A 36 0.17 -8.81 -0.93
C HIS A 36 -1.20 -9.30 -0.50
N TRP A 37 -1.45 -10.60 -0.58
CA TRP A 37 -2.72 -11.22 -0.26
C TRP A 37 -2.56 -12.62 0.35
N GLY A 38 -3.61 -13.06 1.02
CA GLY A 38 -3.70 -14.41 1.57
C GLY A 38 -4.69 -15.29 0.83
N ASP A 39 -4.70 -16.54 1.24
CA ASP A 39 -5.61 -17.58 0.75
C ASP A 39 -7.07 -17.38 1.21
N THR A 40 -7.29 -16.73 2.35
CA THR A 40 -8.61 -16.49 2.93
C THR A 40 -9.04 -15.03 2.88
N ASN A 41 -10.32 -14.79 3.10
CA ASN A 41 -10.92 -13.44 3.14
C ASN A 41 -10.61 -12.67 4.43
N SER A 42 -9.90 -13.28 5.39
CA SER A 42 -9.62 -12.71 6.70
C SER A 42 -8.12 -12.47 6.95
N TYR A 43 -7.24 -12.91 6.04
CA TYR A 43 -5.78 -12.84 6.20
C TYR A 43 -5.11 -12.54 4.86
N GLY A 44 -4.05 -11.74 4.86
CA GLY A 44 -3.31 -11.41 3.63
C GLY A 44 -2.48 -10.13 3.64
N SER A 45 -2.86 -9.12 4.43
CA SER A 45 -2.07 -7.90 4.61
C SER A 45 -0.78 -8.20 5.35
N GLU A 46 0.26 -7.44 5.06
CA GLU A 46 1.54 -7.55 5.75
C GLU A 46 1.42 -6.90 7.13
N HIS A 47 0.87 -5.69 7.17
CA HIS A 47 0.59 -4.97 8.40
C HIS A 47 -0.67 -5.50 9.09
N ILE A 48 -0.67 -5.35 10.41
CA ILE A 48 -1.81 -5.64 11.29
C ILE A 48 -2.18 -4.32 11.98
N LEU A 49 -3.45 -3.95 11.94
CA LEU A 49 -3.96 -2.75 12.58
C LEU A 49 -4.93 -3.16 13.69
N ASN A 50 -4.62 -2.82 14.94
CA ASN A 50 -5.44 -3.18 16.12
C ASN A 50 -5.80 -4.66 16.16
N ASP A 51 -4.80 -5.54 15.98
CA ASP A 51 -4.94 -7.00 15.91
C ASP A 51 -5.80 -7.53 14.75
N ILE A 52 -6.19 -6.66 13.81
CA ILE A 52 -6.92 -7.04 12.60
C ILE A 52 -5.94 -7.15 11.43
N ARG A 53 -5.94 -8.31 10.79
CA ARG A 53 -5.32 -8.53 9.49
C ARG A 53 -6.39 -8.46 8.40
N TYR A 54 -6.03 -7.90 7.25
CA TYR A 54 -6.91 -7.71 6.11
C TYR A 54 -6.59 -8.74 5.01
N PRO A 55 -7.50 -9.03 4.07
CA PRO A 55 -7.25 -9.99 2.98
C PRO A 55 -6.20 -9.57 1.95
N LEU A 56 -5.98 -8.25 1.78
CA LEU A 56 -5.12 -7.69 0.75
C LEU A 56 -4.53 -6.36 1.24
N GLU A 57 -3.28 -6.11 0.88
CA GLU A 57 -2.59 -4.84 1.08
C GLU A 57 -1.87 -4.42 -0.21
N MET A 58 -2.06 -3.16 -0.59
CA MET A 58 -1.35 -2.55 -1.72
C MET A 58 -0.21 -1.68 -1.23
N HIS A 59 0.95 -1.84 -1.85
CA HIS A 59 2.13 -1.03 -1.62
C HIS A 59 2.43 -0.17 -2.85
N ILE A 60 2.53 1.14 -2.65
CA ILE A 60 2.98 2.09 -3.68
C ILE A 60 4.36 2.59 -3.28
N VAL A 61 5.37 2.19 -4.05
CA VAL A 61 6.78 2.40 -3.73
C VAL A 61 7.26 3.68 -4.39
N HIS A 62 7.92 4.53 -3.59
CA HIS A 62 8.53 5.76 -4.06
C HIS A 62 10.00 5.82 -3.63
N ARG A 63 10.88 6.25 -4.53
CA ARG A 63 12.31 6.48 -4.26
C ARG A 63 12.57 7.95 -3.99
N ASN A 64 13.39 8.24 -2.99
CA ASN A 64 13.89 9.58 -2.72
C ASN A 64 14.68 10.10 -3.93
N ARG A 65 14.31 11.25 -4.46
CA ARG A 65 14.95 11.89 -5.62
C ARG A 65 16.43 12.22 -5.43
N LYS A 66 16.91 12.21 -4.18
CA LYS A 66 18.33 12.36 -3.85
C LYS A 66 19.22 11.24 -4.44
N TYR A 67 18.68 10.04 -4.61
CA TYR A 67 19.42 8.87 -5.06
C TYR A 67 19.04 8.56 -6.50
N GLU A 68 19.98 8.20 -7.35
CA GLU A 68 19.75 7.98 -8.79
C GLU A 68 18.90 6.73 -9.06
N SER A 69 19.07 5.70 -8.24
CA SER A 69 18.46 4.38 -8.44
C SER A 69 17.91 3.80 -7.14
N VAL A 70 17.00 2.81 -7.27
CA VAL A 70 16.51 2.05 -6.12
C VAL A 70 17.67 1.33 -5.44
N ALA A 71 18.60 0.76 -6.21
CA ALA A 71 19.78 0.08 -5.67
C ALA A 71 20.63 1.00 -4.78
N GLU A 72 20.84 2.25 -5.18
CA GLU A 72 21.52 3.25 -4.35
C GLU A 72 20.69 3.60 -3.11
N ALA A 73 19.40 3.93 -3.32
CA ALA A 73 18.49 4.33 -2.26
C ALA A 73 18.40 3.31 -1.12
N LEU A 74 18.45 2.00 -1.44
CA LEU A 74 18.41 0.92 -0.44
C LEU A 74 19.57 0.93 0.57
N ASN A 75 20.64 1.69 0.30
CA ASN A 75 21.75 1.86 1.24
C ASN A 75 21.53 3.02 2.23
N HIS A 76 20.37 3.67 2.19
CA HIS A 76 20.08 4.85 3.00
C HIS A 76 18.77 4.73 3.79
N PRO A 77 18.72 5.17 5.07
CA PRO A 77 17.55 5.03 5.94
C PRO A 77 16.34 5.88 5.51
N ASP A 78 16.53 6.78 4.55
CA ASP A 78 15.54 7.64 3.93
C ASP A 78 15.42 7.40 2.42
N GLY A 79 15.90 6.24 1.95
CA GLY A 79 15.95 5.88 0.54
C GLY A 79 14.59 5.74 -0.12
N LEU A 80 13.64 5.09 0.57
CA LEU A 80 12.31 4.81 0.05
C LEU A 80 11.22 5.34 0.96
N THR A 81 10.08 5.62 0.35
CA THR A 81 8.80 5.81 1.03
C THR A 81 7.77 4.86 0.43
N VAL A 82 7.06 4.10 1.26
CA VAL A 82 6.01 3.19 0.80
C VAL A 82 4.68 3.61 1.40
N LEU A 83 3.69 3.84 0.53
CA LEU A 83 2.31 4.03 0.92
C LEU A 83 1.61 2.67 0.99
N GLY A 84 1.04 2.33 2.15
CA GLY A 84 0.30 1.09 2.36
C GLY A 84 -1.21 1.34 2.49
N PHE A 85 -1.99 0.56 1.75
CA PHE A 85 -3.46 0.61 1.76
C PHE A 85 -4.03 -0.79 2.02
N PHE A 86 -4.82 -0.92 3.08
CA PHE A 86 -5.56 -2.14 3.37
C PHE A 86 -6.79 -2.26 2.48
N PHE A 87 -7.22 -3.50 2.23
CA PHE A 87 -8.48 -3.79 1.56
C PHE A 87 -9.34 -4.70 2.42
N GLN A 88 -10.65 -4.46 2.47
CA GLN A 88 -11.60 -5.28 3.21
C GLN A 88 -12.71 -5.80 2.32
N ILE A 89 -13.15 -7.03 2.57
CA ILE A 89 -14.28 -7.61 1.84
C ILE A 89 -15.53 -6.73 2.00
N ARG A 90 -16.14 -6.40 0.85
CA ARG A 90 -17.43 -5.73 0.72
C ARG A 90 -18.25 -6.42 -0.36
N GLU A 91 -19.56 -6.20 -0.34
CA GLU A 91 -20.49 -6.76 -1.34
C GLU A 91 -20.20 -6.19 -2.74
N LYS A 92 -19.98 -4.88 -2.81
CA LYS A 92 -19.71 -4.18 -4.08
C LYS A 92 -18.24 -4.27 -4.47
N GLU A 93 -18.02 -4.45 -5.76
CA GLU A 93 -16.69 -4.37 -6.36
C GLU A 93 -16.09 -2.97 -6.20
N ASN A 94 -14.77 -2.96 -6.03
CA ASN A 94 -13.98 -1.75 -6.10
C ASN A 94 -13.75 -1.35 -7.55
N LYS A 95 -14.46 -0.32 -7.99
CA LYS A 95 -14.36 0.21 -9.36
C LYS A 95 -12.98 0.75 -9.69
N ASN A 96 -12.25 1.26 -8.69
CA ASN A 96 -10.92 1.81 -8.88
C ASN A 96 -9.91 0.71 -9.25
N LEU A 97 -10.12 -0.52 -8.77
CA LEU A 97 -9.31 -1.68 -9.17
C LEU A 97 -9.77 -2.37 -10.45
N ALA A 98 -10.84 -1.91 -11.11
CA ALA A 98 -11.46 -2.65 -12.21
C ALA A 98 -10.49 -2.90 -13.38
N SER A 99 -9.70 -1.90 -13.78
CA SER A 99 -8.71 -2.05 -14.85
C SER A 99 -7.65 -3.11 -14.50
N ILE A 100 -7.13 -3.09 -13.26
CA ILE A 100 -6.16 -4.07 -12.79
C ILE A 100 -6.78 -5.47 -12.78
N VAL A 101 -7.92 -5.65 -12.10
CA VAL A 101 -8.54 -6.96 -11.91
C VAL A 101 -8.95 -7.61 -13.24
N ARG A 102 -9.47 -6.82 -14.19
CA ARG A 102 -9.85 -7.32 -15.52
C ARG A 102 -8.68 -7.82 -16.34
N ASN A 103 -7.46 -7.37 -16.05
CA ASN A 103 -6.26 -7.75 -16.80
C ASN A 103 -5.40 -8.79 -16.07
N LEU A 104 -5.74 -9.19 -14.84
CA LEU A 104 -4.97 -10.19 -14.09
C LEU A 104 -4.82 -11.53 -14.82
N TRP A 105 -5.83 -11.94 -15.60
CA TRP A 105 -5.77 -13.19 -16.35
C TRP A 105 -4.72 -13.20 -17.47
N HIS A 106 -4.32 -12.02 -17.98
CA HIS A 106 -3.24 -11.91 -18.96
C HIS A 106 -1.85 -12.10 -18.36
N VAL A 107 -1.76 -12.02 -17.03
CA VAL A 107 -0.52 -12.19 -16.26
C VAL A 107 -0.63 -13.35 -15.28
N HIS A 108 -1.35 -14.39 -15.68
CA HIS A 108 -1.60 -15.58 -14.88
C HIS A 108 -0.30 -16.29 -14.50
N ASP A 109 0.55 -16.55 -15.48
CA ASP A 109 1.77 -17.33 -15.31
C ASP A 109 2.90 -16.48 -14.69
N VAL A 110 3.80 -17.14 -13.95
CA VAL A 110 5.00 -16.47 -13.42
C VAL A 110 5.83 -15.86 -14.56
N ASP A 111 6.43 -14.70 -14.30
CA ASP A 111 7.23 -13.91 -15.24
C ASP A 111 6.51 -13.44 -16.52
N SER A 112 5.20 -13.69 -16.64
CA SER A 112 4.39 -13.12 -17.71
C SER A 112 4.13 -11.62 -17.48
N ALA A 113 4.04 -10.88 -18.58
CA ALA A 113 3.78 -9.44 -18.57
C ALA A 113 2.80 -9.08 -19.68
N THR A 114 1.97 -8.06 -19.41
CA THR A 114 1.03 -7.51 -20.38
C THR A 114 1.04 -5.99 -20.31
N ASN A 115 0.71 -5.35 -21.43
CA ASN A 115 0.41 -3.93 -21.46
C ASN A 115 -1.10 -3.74 -21.26
N LEU A 116 -1.47 -2.81 -20.38
CA LEU A 116 -2.87 -2.50 -20.15
C LEU A 116 -3.42 -1.70 -21.34
N ASN A 117 -4.48 -2.21 -21.96
CA ASN A 117 -5.19 -1.51 -23.04
C ASN A 117 -5.98 -0.29 -22.51
N GLU A 118 -6.35 -0.31 -21.24
CA GLU A 118 -7.00 0.80 -20.53
C GLU A 118 -6.02 1.45 -19.55
N THR A 119 -5.79 2.75 -19.70
CA THR A 119 -4.96 3.51 -18.76
C THR A 119 -5.76 3.89 -17.51
N PHE A 120 -5.08 3.96 -16.37
CA PHE A 120 -5.63 4.53 -15.14
C PHE A 120 -4.62 5.51 -14.55
N THR A 121 -5.09 6.48 -13.77
CA THR A 121 -4.18 7.38 -13.04
C THR A 121 -3.85 6.78 -11.69
N LEU A 122 -2.67 7.05 -11.15
CA LEU A 122 -2.37 6.61 -9.77
C LEU A 122 -3.43 7.11 -8.79
N ALA A 123 -3.86 8.38 -8.94
CA ALA A 123 -4.91 8.98 -8.13
C ALA A 123 -6.24 8.22 -8.20
N SER A 124 -6.59 7.62 -9.35
CA SER A 124 -7.84 6.86 -9.44
C SER A 124 -7.83 5.58 -8.60
N LEU A 125 -6.67 5.07 -8.18
CA LEU A 125 -6.57 3.92 -7.27
C LEU A 125 -6.75 4.30 -5.79
N LEU A 126 -6.62 5.58 -5.46
CA LEU A 126 -6.57 6.08 -4.10
C LEU A 126 -7.96 6.51 -3.62
N PRO A 127 -8.21 6.53 -2.30
CA PRO A 127 -9.40 7.18 -1.75
C PRO A 127 -9.32 8.69 -1.93
N ALA A 128 -10.41 9.40 -1.64
CA ALA A 128 -10.42 10.86 -1.71
C ALA A 128 -9.37 11.47 -0.77
N VAL A 129 -8.84 12.65 -1.11
CA VAL A 129 -7.76 13.28 -0.35
C VAL A 129 -8.17 13.55 1.11
N GLU A 130 -9.45 13.85 1.31
CA GLU A 130 -10.07 14.09 2.61
C GLU A 130 -10.08 12.83 3.49
N GLU A 131 -10.13 11.64 2.88
CA GLU A 131 -10.06 10.34 3.57
C GLU A 131 -8.60 9.94 3.88
N MET A 132 -7.63 10.56 3.19
CA MET A 132 -6.19 10.32 3.38
C MET A 132 -5.55 11.23 4.43
N GLU A 133 -6.36 11.98 5.19
CA GLU A 133 -5.83 12.86 6.22
C GLU A 133 -5.28 12.13 7.45
N ARG A 134 -5.75 10.92 7.69
CA ARG A 134 -5.32 10.08 8.80
C ARG A 134 -4.37 9.00 8.28
N PHE A 135 -3.15 8.99 8.81
CA PHE A 135 -2.19 7.93 8.52
C PHE A 135 -1.24 7.69 9.69
N TYR A 136 -0.63 6.52 9.69
CA TYR A 136 0.49 6.18 10.56
C TYR A 136 1.79 6.26 9.76
N THR A 137 2.88 6.69 10.38
CA THR A 137 4.20 6.67 9.75
C THR A 137 5.29 6.24 10.69
N TYR A 138 6.21 5.42 10.19
CA TYR A 138 7.35 4.91 10.95
C TYR A 138 8.50 4.49 10.01
N LYS A 139 9.70 4.34 10.56
CA LYS A 139 10.87 3.82 9.84
C LYS A 139 10.91 2.30 9.92
N GLY A 140 11.07 1.63 8.79
CA GLY A 140 11.11 0.18 8.69
C GLY A 140 11.92 -0.29 7.49
N SER A 141 11.60 -1.47 6.99
CA SER A 141 12.33 -2.14 5.92
C SER A 141 11.46 -2.44 4.71
N LEU A 142 12.09 -2.92 3.65
CA LEU A 142 11.42 -3.78 2.68
C LEU A 142 10.83 -5.01 3.37
N THR A 143 9.71 -5.50 2.86
CA THR A 143 9.04 -6.73 3.31
C THR A 143 9.48 -7.96 2.50
N THR A 144 10.23 -7.76 1.43
CA THR A 144 10.88 -8.80 0.63
C THR A 144 12.40 -8.67 0.73
N PRO A 145 13.18 -9.75 0.50
CA PRO A 145 14.63 -9.68 0.41
C PRO A 145 15.09 -8.56 -0.56
N PRO A 146 16.15 -7.79 -0.22
CA PRO A 146 17.10 -8.01 0.88
C PRO A 146 16.67 -7.46 2.26
N CYS A 147 15.40 -7.09 2.46
CA CYS A 147 14.88 -6.58 3.73
C CYS A 147 15.60 -5.31 4.24
N SER A 148 16.14 -4.48 3.36
CA SER A 148 16.88 -3.26 3.73
C SER A 148 16.03 -2.32 4.58
N GLU A 149 16.59 -1.81 5.68
CA GLU A 149 15.99 -0.81 6.58
C GLU A 149 16.03 0.60 5.99
N ALA A 150 15.52 0.75 4.77
CA ALA A 150 15.59 1.97 3.97
C ALA A 150 14.23 2.66 3.79
N VAL A 151 13.17 2.17 4.45
CA VAL A 151 11.78 2.54 4.14
C VAL A 151 11.18 3.45 5.21
N THR A 152 10.61 4.57 4.78
CA THR A 152 9.61 5.30 5.56
C THR A 152 8.22 4.80 5.17
N TRP A 153 7.53 4.14 6.08
CA TRP A 153 6.17 3.67 5.87
C TRP A 153 5.16 4.78 6.11
N ILE A 154 4.14 4.87 5.26
CA ILE A 154 2.93 5.68 5.46
C ILE A 154 1.73 4.76 5.26
N LEU A 155 1.03 4.42 6.33
CA LEU A 155 -0.09 3.47 6.31
C LEU A 155 -1.42 4.21 6.48
N PHE A 156 -2.33 3.99 5.54
CA PHE A 156 -3.69 4.50 5.59
C PHE A 156 -4.60 3.48 6.27
N PRO A 157 -5.15 3.79 7.46
CA PRO A 157 -5.85 2.82 8.29
C PRO A 157 -7.28 2.52 7.87
N ASP A 158 -7.87 3.34 7.01
CA ASP A 158 -9.22 3.13 6.48
C ASP A 158 -9.14 2.18 5.27
N PRO A 159 -9.69 0.95 5.38
CA PRO A 159 -9.53 -0.04 4.33
C PRO A 159 -10.40 0.29 3.11
N LEU A 160 -9.83 0.12 1.93
CA LEU A 160 -10.53 0.21 0.66
C LEU A 160 -11.43 -1.02 0.47
N PRO A 161 -12.58 -0.90 -0.22
CA PRO A 161 -13.42 -2.05 -0.50
C PRO A 161 -12.71 -3.02 -1.47
N ILE A 162 -13.02 -4.30 -1.39
CA ILE A 162 -12.77 -5.29 -2.45
C ILE A 162 -13.84 -6.38 -2.38
N SER A 163 -14.33 -6.89 -3.52
CA SER A 163 -15.29 -8.00 -3.50
C SER A 163 -14.59 -9.35 -3.40
N VAL A 164 -15.32 -10.39 -2.99
CA VAL A 164 -14.83 -11.78 -3.01
C VAL A 164 -14.45 -12.20 -4.44
N TYR A 165 -15.22 -11.77 -5.44
CA TYR A 165 -14.91 -12.02 -6.85
C TYR A 165 -13.56 -11.43 -7.25
N GLN A 166 -13.30 -10.16 -6.90
CA GLN A 166 -12.02 -9.51 -7.18
C GLN A 166 -10.86 -10.17 -6.43
N MET A 167 -11.04 -10.53 -5.15
CA MET A 167 -10.03 -11.26 -4.38
C MET A 167 -9.67 -12.60 -5.02
N ASN A 168 -10.67 -13.34 -5.52
CA ASN A 168 -10.42 -14.60 -6.19
C ASN A 168 -9.54 -14.39 -7.42
N LYS A 169 -9.70 -13.32 -8.21
CA LYS A 169 -8.81 -13.06 -9.35
C LYS A 169 -7.33 -12.93 -8.97
N PHE A 170 -7.00 -12.35 -7.81
CA PHE A 170 -5.63 -12.35 -7.30
C PHE A 170 -5.13 -13.75 -6.94
N ARG A 171 -5.97 -14.57 -6.30
CA ARG A 171 -5.64 -15.94 -5.89
C ARG A 171 -5.59 -16.94 -7.05
N HIS A 172 -6.03 -16.56 -8.24
CA HIS A 172 -5.93 -17.37 -9.46
C HIS A 172 -4.62 -17.12 -10.23
N LEU A 173 -3.75 -16.22 -9.78
CA LEU A 173 -2.42 -16.11 -10.38
C LEU A 173 -1.58 -17.33 -9.98
N ALA A 174 -0.67 -17.77 -10.84
CA ALA A 174 0.23 -18.89 -10.58
C ALA A 174 1.56 -18.40 -9.99
N SER A 175 2.11 -19.13 -9.02
CA SER A 175 3.45 -18.89 -8.47
C SER A 175 4.56 -19.61 -9.22
N ASP A 176 4.22 -20.62 -10.02
CA ASP A 176 5.16 -21.44 -10.77
C ASP A 176 4.52 -22.02 -12.05
N SER A 177 5.31 -22.74 -12.85
CA SER A 177 4.87 -23.37 -14.09
C SER A 177 3.95 -24.59 -13.89
N ASN A 178 3.73 -25.04 -12.65
CA ASN A 178 2.85 -26.16 -12.32
C ASN A 178 1.44 -25.68 -11.94
N ASP A 179 1.12 -24.41 -12.17
CA ASP A 179 -0.17 -23.80 -11.83
C ASP A 179 -0.45 -23.81 -10.33
N THR A 180 0.60 -23.78 -9.49
CA THR A 180 0.43 -23.61 -8.05
C THR A 180 -0.15 -22.21 -7.78
N PRO A 181 -1.27 -22.07 -7.05
CA PRO A 181 -1.83 -20.75 -6.76
C PRO A 181 -0.85 -19.86 -6.00
N LEU A 182 -0.64 -18.64 -6.50
CA LEU A 182 0.08 -17.59 -5.80
C LEU A 182 -0.81 -17.07 -4.65
N ILE A 183 -0.61 -17.62 -3.48
CA ILE A 183 -1.30 -17.26 -2.24
C ILE A 183 -0.29 -17.03 -1.11
N ASN A 184 -0.70 -16.30 -0.08
CA ASN A 184 0.10 -16.05 1.12
C ASN A 184 1.46 -15.39 0.82
N ASN A 185 1.48 -14.47 -0.16
CA ASN A 185 2.68 -13.73 -0.57
C ASN A 185 2.97 -12.52 0.35
N TYR A 186 2.65 -12.62 1.63
CA TYR A 186 2.89 -11.60 2.65
C TYR A 186 3.92 -12.09 3.67
N ARG A 187 4.68 -11.17 4.25
CA ARG A 187 5.61 -11.44 5.34
C ARG A 187 4.87 -11.52 6.68
N HIS A 188 5.35 -12.39 7.56
CA HIS A 188 4.91 -12.42 8.96
C HIS A 188 5.31 -11.16 9.72
N LEU A 189 4.52 -10.81 10.74
CA LEU A 189 4.76 -9.66 11.60
C LEU A 189 6.17 -9.74 12.23
N GLN A 190 6.87 -8.62 12.25
CA GLN A 190 8.18 -8.48 12.87
C GLN A 190 8.06 -7.67 14.17
N SER A 191 8.97 -7.90 15.14
CA SER A 191 8.96 -7.19 16.42
C SER A 191 9.06 -5.67 16.24
N ILE A 192 8.23 -4.89 16.92
CA ILE A 192 8.26 -3.41 16.84
C ILE A 192 9.60 -2.82 17.31
N GLY A 193 10.30 -3.51 18.21
CA GLY A 193 11.55 -3.03 18.80
C GLY A 193 11.37 -1.67 19.49
N SER A 194 12.34 -0.77 19.33
CA SER A 194 12.32 0.59 19.88
C SER A 194 11.71 1.63 18.94
N ARG A 195 11.08 1.20 17.84
CA ARG A 195 10.58 2.11 16.80
C ARG A 195 9.40 2.93 17.30
N ARG A 196 9.42 4.22 16.97
CA ARG A 196 8.29 5.13 17.19
C ARG A 196 7.37 5.10 15.98
N VAL A 197 6.08 4.91 16.23
CA VAL A 197 5.02 5.08 15.24
C VAL A 197 4.36 6.43 15.50
N PHE A 198 4.34 7.28 14.47
CA PHE A 198 3.67 8.57 14.52
C PHE A 198 2.30 8.45 13.88
N VAL A 199 1.33 9.19 14.41
CA VAL A 199 -0.02 9.30 13.85
C VAL A 199 -0.27 10.74 13.43
N ARG A 200 -0.81 10.94 12.22
CA ARG A 200 -1.40 12.22 11.84
C ARG A 200 -2.81 12.28 12.41
N LYS A 201 -3.00 13.05 13.48
CA LYS A 201 -4.33 13.35 14.04
C LYS A 201 -4.97 14.49 13.22
N MET A 202 -6.23 14.33 12.82
CA MET A 202 -7.00 15.42 12.19
C MET A 202 -7.21 16.57 13.19
N LYS A 203 -7.24 17.82 12.71
CA LYS A 203 -7.61 18.95 13.57
C LYS A 203 -9.13 18.93 13.79
N PRO A 204 -9.62 19.13 15.03
CA PRO A 204 -11.07 19.11 15.32
C PRO A 204 -11.93 20.14 14.57
N LYS A 205 -11.33 21.09 13.85
CA LYS A 205 -12.06 22.15 13.12
C LYS A 205 -12.57 21.69 11.75
N ASP A 206 -12.07 20.58 11.23
CA ASP A 206 -12.43 20.05 9.90
C ASP A 206 -13.43 18.88 9.99
N THR A 207 -13.94 18.59 11.19
CA THR A 207 -15.04 17.64 11.39
C THR A 207 -16.36 18.36 11.15
N PRO A 208 -17.24 17.90 10.24
CA PRO A 208 -18.59 18.45 10.14
C PRO A 208 -19.23 18.36 11.53
N ARG A 209 -19.74 19.48 12.05
CA ARG A 209 -20.58 19.49 13.26
C ARG A 209 -21.89 18.77 12.95
N ASN A 210 -21.87 17.44 12.92
CA ASN A 210 -23.06 16.68 13.28
C ASN A 210 -23.08 16.58 14.80
N ASN A 211 -24.21 16.94 15.39
CA ASN A 211 -24.46 16.96 16.83
C ASN A 211 -24.49 15.57 17.50
N ASP A 212 -23.83 14.58 16.90
CA ASP A 212 -23.61 13.29 17.53
C ASP A 212 -22.23 13.32 18.17
N THR A 213 -22.20 13.27 19.49
CA THR A 213 -21.00 13.11 20.32
C THR A 213 -20.06 12.05 19.75
N ILE A 214 -19.02 12.49 19.04
CA ILE A 214 -17.88 11.65 18.69
C ILE A 214 -17.08 11.45 19.97
N PHE A 215 -17.23 10.28 20.58
CA PHE A 215 -16.41 9.85 21.71
C PHE A 215 -14.97 9.62 21.21
N PHE A 216 -14.10 10.60 21.43
CA PHE A 216 -12.65 10.45 21.25
C PHE A 216 -12.03 9.48 22.29
N ASP A 217 -12.80 9.10 23.30
CA ASP A 217 -12.36 8.33 24.47
C ASP A 217 -12.10 6.85 24.17
N LYS A 218 -12.47 6.35 22.97
CA LYS A 218 -12.31 4.93 22.63
C LYS A 218 -10.92 4.55 22.11
N TRP A 219 -10.02 5.52 21.90
CA TRP A 219 -8.75 5.27 21.18
C TRP A 219 -7.48 5.86 21.82
N ASP A 220 -7.57 6.45 23.03
CA ASP A 220 -6.43 7.07 23.74
C ASP A 220 -5.76 6.15 24.79
N TRP A 221 -5.79 4.82 24.61
CA TRP A 221 -5.32 3.87 25.63
C TRP A 221 -3.79 3.66 25.71
N LEU A 222 -2.97 4.43 24.99
CA LEU A 222 -1.49 4.26 24.98
C LEU A 222 -0.66 5.45 25.50
N MET A 223 -1.24 6.32 26.34
CA MET A 223 -0.46 7.34 27.06
C MET A 223 -0.64 7.26 28.59
N LYS A 224 -0.51 6.06 29.16
CA LYS A 224 -0.14 5.93 30.59
C LYS A 224 1.35 5.60 30.67
N LYS A 225 2.14 6.63 31.01
CA LYS A 225 3.48 6.46 31.55
C LYS A 225 3.38 5.66 32.84
N HIS A 226 4.15 4.60 32.95
CA HIS A 226 4.70 4.15 34.23
C HIS A 226 6.11 4.73 34.37
#